data_AF-A0A818AXY8-F1
#
_entry.id   AF-A0A818AXY8-F1
#
_cell.length_a   1.000
_cell.length_b   1.000
_cell.length_c   1.000
_cell.angle_alpha   90.00
_cell.angle_beta   90.00
_cell.angle_gamma   90.00
#
_symmetry.space_group_name_H-M   'P 1'
#
loop_
_entity.id
_entity.type
_entity.pdbx_description
1 polymer ?
#
loop_
_entity_poly.entity_id
_entity_poly.type
_entity_poly.pdbx_seq_one_letter_code
_entity_poly.pdbx_strand_id
1 'polypeptide(L)'
;MYFFPWITLTLFLLFSMINAFIRIFHIQTLQLVKRSLGRRSQSSTSYNSQDNDLVPPTTCCMSNCANCVWISFAEEIAQRYPGAAKEVIKDVLKKHIDDKSFREFLEFEIQMRSIGHKK
;
A
#
# COMPACT_ATOMS: atom_id res chain seq x y z
N MET A 1 -59.62 17.46 25.52
CA MET A 1 -58.67 16.42 25.04
C MET A 1 -57.51 17.11 24.34
N TYR A 2 -56.50 17.57 25.07
CA TYR A 2 -55.25 18.08 24.49
C TYR A 2 -54.12 17.17 24.98
N PHE A 3 -53.83 16.13 24.20
CA PHE A 3 -52.80 15.16 24.54
C PHE A 3 -51.59 15.36 23.60
N PHE A 4 -50.63 16.14 24.11
CA PHE A 4 -49.18 16.05 23.87
C PHE A 4 -48.58 16.20 22.44
N PRO A 5 -48.71 17.38 21.79
CA PRO A 5 -47.86 17.76 20.65
C PRO A 5 -46.36 17.86 20.99
N TRP A 6 -46.00 17.89 22.27
CA TRP A 6 -44.61 17.91 22.73
C TRP A 6 -43.91 16.56 22.57
N ILE A 7 -44.64 15.44 22.62
CA ILE A 7 -44.06 14.09 22.49
C ILE A 7 -43.61 13.84 21.05
N THR A 8 -44.38 14.31 20.07
CA THR A 8 -44.00 14.19 18.66
C THR A 8 -42.81 15.06 18.32
N LEU A 9 -42.71 16.25 18.91
CA LEU A 9 -41.54 17.13 18.75
C LEU A 9 -40.28 16.51 19.37
N THR A 10 -40.38 15.92 20.57
CA THR A 10 -39.22 15.29 21.23
C THR A 10 -38.75 14.06 20.47
N LEU A 11 -39.66 13.22 19.97
CA LEU A 11 -39.31 12.06 19.13
C LEU A 11 -38.67 12.48 17.80
N PHE A 12 -39.17 13.55 17.17
CA PHE A 12 -38.60 14.06 15.93
C PHE A 12 -37.18 14.62 16.14
N LEU A 13 -36.96 15.38 17.21
CA LEU A 13 -35.63 15.88 17.57
C LEU A 13 -34.67 14.73 17.91
N LEU A 14 -35.13 13.70 18.62
CA LEU A 14 -34.34 12.51 18.92
C LEU A 14 -33.93 11.77 17.64
N PHE A 15 -34.88 11.55 16.73
CA PHE A 15 -34.61 10.90 15.44
C PHE A 15 -33.65 11.71 14.58
N SER A 16 -33.82 13.03 14.53
CA SER A 16 -32.90 13.94 13.84
C SER A 16 -31.47 13.84 14.39
N MET A 17 -31.33 13.81 15.72
CA MET A 17 -30.04 13.65 16.39
C MET A 17 -29.39 12.29 16.08
N ILE A 18 -30.14 11.18 16.18
CA ILE A 18 -29.61 9.84 15.86
C ILE A 18 -29.10 9.77 14.43
N ASN A 19 -29.85 10.31 13.46
CA ASN A 19 -29.42 10.34 12.06
C ASN A 19 -28.18 11.22 11.84
N ALA A 20 -28.08 12.35 12.55
CA ALA A 20 -26.88 13.19 12.52
C ALA A 20 -25.65 12.45 13.06
N PHE A 21 -25.79 11.72 14.18
CA PHE A 21 -24.72 10.90 14.74
C PHE A 21 -24.26 9.79 13.78
N ILE A 22 -25.18 9.08 13.15
CA ILE A 22 -24.84 8.03 12.16
C ILE A 22 -24.04 8.63 11.01
N ARG A 23 -24.43 9.81 10.48
CA ARG A 23 -23.69 10.48 9.41
C ARG A 23 -22.31 10.94 9.87
N ILE A 24 -22.20 11.52 11.06
CA ILE A 24 -20.92 11.97 11.61
C ILE A 24 -19.97 10.78 11.80
N PHE A 25 -20.46 9.68 12.37
CA PHE A 25 -19.69 8.47 12.58
C PHE A 25 -19.19 7.91 11.25
N HIS A 26 -20.06 7.77 10.25
CA HIS A 26 -19.68 7.30 8.92
C HIS A 26 -18.62 8.19 8.25
N ILE A 27 -18.75 9.52 8.37
CA ILE A 27 -17.76 10.47 7.85
C ILE A 27 -16.42 10.26 8.55
N GLN A 28 -16.38 10.11 9.87
CA GLN A 28 -15.14 9.86 10.61
C GLN A 28 -14.46 8.57 10.18
N THR A 29 -15.21 7.48 9.99
CA THR A 29 -14.66 6.20 9.51
C THR A 29 -14.04 6.35 8.11
N LEU A 30 -14.70 7.08 7.21
CA LEU A 30 -14.18 7.35 5.88
C LEU A 30 -12.91 8.21 5.90
N GLN A 31 -12.83 9.21 6.79
CA GLN A 31 -11.64 10.06 6.92
C GLN A 31 -10.43 9.27 7.44
N LEU A 32 -10.62 8.30 8.34
CA LEU A 32 -9.55 7.42 8.81
C LEU A 32 -9.01 6.50 7.69
N VAL A 33 -9.90 5.92 6.89
CA VAL A 33 -9.53 5.11 5.71
C VAL A 33 -8.81 5.95 4.66
N LYS A 34 -9.24 7.21 4.44
CA LYS A 34 -8.55 8.10 3.49
C LYS A 34 -7.16 8.52 3.98
N ARG A 35 -6.95 8.68 5.29
CA ARG A 35 -5.63 8.97 5.88
C ARG A 35 -4.66 7.80 5.73
N SER A 36 -5.12 6.55 5.90
CA SER A 36 -4.27 5.38 5.69
C SER A 36 -3.87 5.20 4.22
N LEU A 37 -4.78 5.49 3.28
CA LEU A 37 -4.47 5.51 1.85
C LEU A 37 -3.58 6.72 1.46
N GLY A 38 -3.78 7.89 2.08
CA GLY A 38 -3.05 9.13 1.78
C GLY A 38 -1.58 9.13 2.20
N ARG A 39 -1.20 8.36 3.23
CA ARG A 39 0.23 8.17 3.61
C ARG A 39 1.06 7.51 2.49
N ARG A 40 0.39 6.85 1.52
CA ARG A 40 1.02 6.23 0.35
C ARG A 40 1.54 7.24 -0.67
N SER A 41 0.97 8.44 -0.73
CA SER A 41 1.30 9.48 -1.72
C SER A 41 2.58 10.27 -1.41
N GLN A 42 3.11 10.22 -0.19
CA GLN A 42 4.36 10.91 0.17
C GLN A 42 5.62 10.08 -0.10
N SER A 43 5.51 8.76 -0.21
CA SER A 43 6.68 7.90 -0.44
C SER A 43 7.17 7.89 -1.90
N SER A 44 6.27 8.18 -2.85
CA SER A 44 6.53 8.14 -4.29
C SER A 44 7.55 9.18 -4.79
N THR A 45 7.80 10.26 -4.06
CA THR A 45 8.80 11.27 -4.46
C THR A 45 10.21 10.86 -4.04
N SER A 46 10.38 10.25 -2.86
CA SER A 46 11.69 9.81 -2.37
C SER A 46 12.24 8.63 -3.17
N TYR A 47 11.38 7.68 -3.54
CA TYR A 47 11.81 6.47 -4.26
C TYR A 47 12.08 6.71 -5.75
N ASN A 48 11.45 7.71 -6.37
CA ASN A 48 11.68 8.03 -7.78
C ASN A 48 13.13 8.45 -8.06
N SER A 49 13.81 9.11 -7.10
CA SER A 49 15.22 9.48 -7.26
C SER A 49 16.14 8.26 -7.18
N GLN A 50 15.85 7.29 -6.31
CA GLN A 50 16.62 6.05 -6.12
C GLN A 50 16.40 5.02 -7.26
N ASP A 51 15.33 5.15 -8.02
CA ASP A 51 14.94 4.24 -9.09
C ASP A 51 15.69 4.48 -10.41
N ASN A 52 16.02 5.74 -10.74
CA ASN A 52 16.74 6.05 -11.98
C ASN A 52 18.15 5.41 -12.05
N ASP A 53 18.71 5.07 -10.89
CA ASP A 53 20.02 4.46 -10.76
C ASP A 53 19.96 2.91 -10.68
N LEU A 54 18.78 2.29 -10.84
CA LEU A 54 18.65 0.84 -10.93
C LEU A 54 18.82 0.40 -12.39
N VAL A 55 19.85 -0.39 -12.65
CA VAL A 55 20.10 -0.95 -13.99
C VAL A 55 19.68 -2.43 -13.97
N PRO A 56 18.59 -2.81 -14.67
CA PRO A 56 18.18 -4.20 -14.73
C PRO A 56 19.20 -5.02 -15.55
N PRO A 57 19.48 -6.27 -15.14
CA PRO A 57 20.35 -7.15 -15.91
C PRO A 57 19.73 -7.46 -17.28
N THR A 58 20.53 -7.35 -18.34
CA THR A 58 20.05 -7.53 -19.73
C THR A 58 20.02 -8.98 -20.18
N THR A 59 20.56 -9.90 -19.38
CA THR A 59 20.73 -11.32 -19.74
C THR A 59 20.01 -12.21 -18.74
N CYS A 60 19.08 -13.04 -19.20
CA CYS A 60 18.45 -14.10 -18.41
C CYS A 60 18.87 -15.47 -18.93
N CYS A 61 19.60 -16.24 -18.12
CA CYS A 61 20.10 -17.57 -18.48
C CYS A 61 19.00 -18.66 -18.44
N MET A 62 17.81 -18.36 -17.90
CA MET A 62 16.65 -19.27 -17.75
C MET A 62 16.96 -20.63 -17.09
N SER A 63 18.12 -20.76 -16.44
CA SER A 63 18.64 -22.03 -15.91
C SER A 63 18.47 -22.17 -14.40
N ASN A 64 17.78 -21.23 -13.75
CA ASN A 64 17.43 -21.27 -12.31
C ASN A 64 18.60 -21.60 -11.36
N CYS A 65 19.80 -21.10 -11.64
CA CYS A 65 20.99 -21.36 -10.83
C CYS A 65 21.06 -20.48 -9.56
N ALA A 66 21.82 -20.92 -8.56
CA ALA A 66 22.01 -20.20 -7.30
C ALA A 66 22.69 -18.82 -7.46
N ASN A 67 23.39 -18.58 -8.58
CA ASN A 67 24.04 -17.31 -8.90
C ASN A 67 23.26 -16.54 -9.99
N CYS A 68 21.93 -16.55 -9.90
CA CYS A 68 21.09 -15.86 -10.87
C CYS A 68 21.26 -14.34 -10.72
N VAL A 69 21.61 -13.67 -11.83
CA VAL A 69 21.81 -12.20 -11.86
C VAL A 69 20.60 -11.42 -11.38
N TRP A 70 19.40 -11.99 -11.54
CA TRP A 70 18.14 -11.40 -11.08
C TRP A 70 17.93 -11.53 -9.58
N ILE A 71 18.56 -12.51 -8.93
CA ILE A 71 18.59 -12.62 -7.48
C ILE A 71 19.51 -11.56 -6.88
N SER A 72 20.67 -11.30 -7.50
CA SER A 72 21.54 -10.18 -7.11
C SER A 72 20.84 -8.84 -7.31
N PHE A 73 20.08 -8.67 -8.40
CA PHE A 73 19.26 -7.49 -8.62
C PHE A 73 18.15 -7.34 -7.56
N ALA A 74 17.48 -8.43 -7.19
CA ALA A 74 16.51 -8.43 -6.08
C ALA A 74 17.14 -8.03 -4.75
N GLU A 75 18.37 -8.47 -4.49
CA GLU A 75 19.12 -8.10 -3.28
C GLU A 75 19.44 -6.59 -3.26
N GLU A 76 19.90 -6.03 -4.38
CA GLU A 76 20.15 -4.58 -4.47
C GLU A 76 18.89 -3.75 -4.22
N ILE A 77 17.74 -4.18 -4.77
CA ILE A 77 16.45 -3.54 -4.50
C ILE A 77 16.09 -3.64 -3.01
N ALA A 78 16.26 -4.81 -2.39
CA ALA A 78 15.97 -4.98 -0.96
C ALA A 78 16.84 -4.07 -0.08
N GLN A 79 18.11 -3.87 -0.44
CA GLN A 79 19.04 -2.97 0.26
C GLN A 79 18.70 -1.49 0.05
N ARG A 80 18.28 -1.12 -1.17
CA ARG A 80 17.94 0.27 -1.52
C ARG A 80 16.59 0.71 -0.96
N TYR A 81 15.67 -0.22 -0.71
CA TYR A 81 14.31 0.03 -0.23
C TYR A 81 14.00 -0.74 1.07
N PRO A 82 14.75 -0.50 2.17
CA PRO A 82 14.57 -1.23 3.42
C PRO A 82 13.19 -0.93 4.02
N GLY A 83 12.41 -1.99 4.30
CA GLY A 83 11.07 -1.86 4.88
C GLY A 83 10.03 -1.21 3.96
N ALA A 84 10.31 -1.10 2.65
CA ALA A 84 9.34 -0.58 1.71
C ALA A 84 8.09 -1.47 1.63
N ALA A 85 6.93 -0.82 1.51
CA ALA A 85 5.67 -1.53 1.34
C ALA A 85 5.70 -2.36 0.05
N LYS A 86 5.02 -3.52 0.08
CA LYS A 86 4.89 -4.47 -1.03
C LYS A 86 4.60 -3.78 -2.36
N GLU A 87 3.77 -2.75 -2.35
CA GLU A 87 3.32 -2.09 -3.55
C GLU A 87 4.33 -1.09 -4.12
N VAL A 88 5.21 -0.53 -3.30
CA VAL A 88 6.35 0.27 -3.79
C VAL A 88 7.27 -0.64 -4.60
N ILE A 89 7.58 -1.83 -4.08
CA ILE A 89 8.40 -2.83 -4.78
C ILE A 89 7.73 -3.25 -6.09
N LYS A 90 6.40 -3.47 -6.10
CA LYS A 90 5.66 -3.76 -7.34
C LYS A 90 5.80 -2.66 -8.38
N ASP A 91 5.69 -1.40 -7.96
CA ASP A 91 5.73 -0.29 -8.90
C ASP A 91 7.15 -0.05 -9.45
N VAL A 92 8.20 -0.31 -8.66
CA VAL A 92 9.59 -0.34 -9.14
C VAL A 92 9.78 -1.48 -10.16
N LEU A 93 9.40 -2.72 -9.81
CA LEU A 93 9.56 -3.86 -10.71
C LEU A 93 8.80 -3.71 -12.02
N LYS A 94 7.61 -3.07 -12.02
CA LYS A 94 6.82 -2.81 -13.22
C LYS A 94 7.54 -1.92 -14.24
N LYS A 95 8.45 -1.03 -13.81
CA LYS A 95 9.18 -0.13 -14.70
C LYS A 95 10.31 -0.86 -15.44
N HIS A 96 10.87 -1.91 -14.83
CA HIS A 96 12.06 -2.59 -15.34
C HIS A 96 11.77 -3.96 -15.96
N ILE A 97 10.62 -4.57 -15.66
CA ILE A 97 10.26 -5.92 -16.08
C ILE A 97 8.83 -5.96 -16.63
N ASP A 98 8.69 -6.42 -17.87
CA ASP A 98 7.40 -6.56 -18.53
C ASP A 98 6.63 -7.80 -18.07
N ASP A 99 7.34 -8.92 -17.91
CA ASP A 99 6.73 -10.22 -17.62
C ASP A 99 6.14 -10.27 -16.21
N LYS A 100 4.83 -10.50 -16.14
CA LYS A 100 4.08 -10.57 -14.87
C LYS A 100 4.58 -11.70 -13.97
N SER A 101 4.77 -12.90 -14.53
CA SER A 101 5.17 -14.07 -13.74
C SER A 101 6.57 -13.86 -13.15
N PHE A 102 7.44 -13.19 -13.91
CA PHE A 102 8.78 -12.88 -13.45
C PHE A 102 8.83 -11.81 -12.37
N ARG A 103 7.98 -10.78 -12.46
CA ARG A 103 7.81 -9.79 -11.38
C ARG A 103 7.31 -10.40 -10.09
N GLU A 104 6.36 -11.33 -10.16
CA GLU A 104 5.81 -12.00 -8.97
C GLU A 104 6.88 -12.82 -8.24
N PHE A 105 7.74 -13.50 -9.00
CA PHE A 105 8.90 -14.20 -8.47
C PHE A 105 9.88 -13.24 -7.77
N LEU A 106 10.27 -12.14 -8.43
CA LEU A 106 11.20 -11.17 -7.87
C LEU A 106 10.63 -10.45 -6.64
N GLU A 107 9.35 -10.13 -6.67
CA GLU A 107 8.65 -9.52 -5.54
C GLU A 107 8.73 -10.41 -4.29
N PHE A 108 8.55 -11.72 -4.45
CA PHE A 108 8.67 -12.69 -3.37
C PHE A 108 10.10 -12.75 -2.83
N GLU A 109 11.11 -12.84 -3.69
CA GLU A 109 12.53 -12.86 -3.29
C GLU A 109 12.93 -11.60 -2.51
N ILE A 110 12.54 -10.41 -2.98
CA ILE A 110 12.81 -9.14 -2.30
C ILE A 110 12.18 -9.12 -0.91
N GLN A 111 10.94 -9.60 -0.76
CA GLN A 111 10.26 -9.66 0.53
C GLN A 111 10.95 -10.61 1.50
N MET A 112 11.28 -11.82 1.06
CA MET A 112 11.98 -12.81 1.88
C MET A 112 13.32 -12.26 2.39
N ARG A 113 14.07 -11.57 1.53
CA ARG A 113 15.36 -10.95 1.88
C ARG A 113 15.20 -9.77 2.82
N SER A 114 14.19 -8.93 2.62
CA SER A 114 13.91 -7.79 3.51
C SER A 114 13.58 -8.21 4.95
N ILE A 115 12.99 -9.40 5.13
CA ILE A 115 12.65 -9.97 6.45
C ILE A 115 13.88 -10.61 7.11
N GLY A 116 14.74 -11.26 6.31
CA GLY A 116 15.94 -11.97 6.79
C GLY A 116 17.09 -11.07 7.26
N HIS A 117 17.04 -9.75 6.99
CA HIS A 117 18.06 -8.79 7.41
C HIS A 117 17.99 -8.36 8.89
N LYS A 118 17.03 -8.88 9.68
CA LYS A 118 17.06 -8.75 11.14
C LYS A 118 18.04 -9.77 11.73
N LYS A 119 19.33 -9.42 11.78
CA LYS A 119 20.30 -10.03 12.71
C LYS A 119 20.53 -9.11 13.90
#